data_AF-A0A0S8IXZ9-F1
#
_entry.id   AF-A0A0S8IXZ9-F1
#
_cell.length_a   1.000
_cell.length_b   1.000
_cell.length_c   1.000
_cell.angle_alpha   90.00
_cell.angle_beta   90.00
_cell.angle_gamma   90.00
#
_symmetry.space_group_name_H-M   'P 1'
#
loop_
_entity.id
_entity.type
_entity.pdbx_description
1 polymer ?
#
loop_
_entity_poly.entity_id
_entity_poly.type
_entity_poly.pdbx_seq_one_letter_code
_entity_poly.pdbx_strand_id
1 'polypeptide(L)'
;MKVCHLQPTFVILTVMGLLWGCSADVEVPEAPTAQKISDVLLKQLEVAETHCKSGNVGVGDLSALDMSVVWLRGHLIKEGTGTEEQIAALDDIHRRIVALGRGSGAIPGENEAGRPPSPASVEGIVNQIRAVLETIPRSEPAK
;
A
#
# COMPACT_ATOMS: atom_id res chain seq x y z
N MET A 1 8.36 -32.54 -13.24
CA MET A 1 7.45 -31.38 -13.15
C MET A 1 8.05 -30.43 -12.11
N LYS A 2 8.47 -29.23 -12.52
CA LYS A 2 9.13 -28.26 -11.63
C LYS A 2 8.04 -27.48 -10.88
N VAL A 3 7.89 -27.78 -9.60
CA VAL A 3 7.07 -26.99 -8.67
C VAL A 3 7.94 -25.83 -8.21
N CYS A 4 7.58 -24.61 -8.64
CA CYS A 4 8.15 -23.38 -8.10
C CYS A 4 7.59 -23.17 -6.70
N HIS A 5 8.35 -23.56 -5.67
CA HIS A 5 8.08 -23.16 -4.30
C HIS A 5 8.35 -21.65 -4.17
N LEU A 6 7.29 -20.85 -4.06
CA LEU A 6 7.38 -19.48 -3.55
C LEU A 6 7.99 -19.56 -2.15
N GLN A 7 9.18 -18.98 -1.96
CA GLN A 7 9.78 -18.86 -0.64
C GLN A 7 8.92 -17.96 0.26
N PRO A 8 8.68 -18.34 1.52
CA PRO A 8 7.78 -17.65 2.45
C PRO A 8 8.44 -16.44 3.12
N THR A 9 9.33 -15.73 2.42
CA THR A 9 10.14 -14.65 3.02
C THR A 9 9.32 -13.38 3.31
N PHE A 10 8.10 -13.27 2.78
CA PHE A 10 7.27 -12.07 2.93
C PHE A 10 6.31 -12.08 4.14
N VAL A 11 6.27 -13.17 4.92
CA VAL A 11 5.36 -13.29 6.09
C VAL A 11 6.01 -12.85 7.40
N ILE A 12 7.28 -12.41 7.38
CA ILE A 12 8.05 -12.12 8.62
C ILE A 12 7.78 -10.71 9.19
N LEU A 13 7.26 -9.77 8.41
CA LEU A 13 6.99 -8.40 8.91
C LEU A 13 5.72 -8.29 9.77
N THR A 14 4.87 -9.32 9.82
CA THR A 14 3.58 -9.25 10.54
C THR A 14 3.66 -9.76 11.99
N VAL A 15 4.78 -10.34 12.44
CA VAL A 15 4.88 -10.96 13.79
C VAL A 15 5.83 -10.22 14.74
N MET A 16 6.76 -9.39 14.25
CA MET A 16 7.80 -8.79 15.12
C MET A 16 7.36 -7.56 15.92
N GLY A 17 6.13 -7.07 15.78
CA GLY A 17 5.62 -5.93 16.55
C GLY A 17 4.93 -6.27 17.88
N LEU A 18 4.70 -7.55 18.18
CA LEU A 18 3.82 -7.98 19.29
C LEU A 18 4.53 -8.65 20.47
N LEU A 19 5.87 -8.74 20.47
CA LEU A 19 6.64 -9.31 21.58
C LEU A 19 7.51 -8.24 22.23
N TRP A 20 6.85 -7.29 22.91
CA TRP A 20 7.52 -6.43 23.87
C TRP A 20 7.83 -7.28 25.11
N GLY A 21 9.08 -7.73 25.23
CA GLY A 21 9.57 -8.44 26.41
C GLY A 21 10.48 -9.62 26.08
N CYS A 22 11.70 -9.34 25.62
CA CYS A 22 12.86 -10.20 25.85
C CYS A 22 14.14 -9.41 25.50
N SER A 23 15.04 -9.29 26.47
CA SER A 23 16.38 -8.76 26.29
C SER A 23 17.17 -9.62 25.31
N ALA A 24 17.30 -9.13 24.09
CA ALA A 24 18.40 -9.42 23.20
C ALA A 24 18.63 -8.13 22.40
N ASP A 25 19.89 -7.75 22.19
CA ASP A 25 20.31 -6.77 21.18
C ASP A 25 19.88 -7.27 19.79
N VAL A 26 18.58 -7.22 19.52
CA VAL A 26 18.02 -7.30 18.19
C VAL A 26 18.38 -5.96 17.56
N GLU A 27 19.27 -5.98 16.57
CA GLU A 27 19.37 -4.88 15.61
C GLU A 27 17.95 -4.65 15.11
N VAL A 28 17.28 -3.65 15.68
CA VAL A 28 15.97 -3.21 15.24
C VAL A 28 16.20 -2.84 13.79
N PRO A 29 15.66 -3.58 12.80
CA PRO A 29 15.85 -3.21 11.41
C PRO A 29 15.40 -1.77 11.30
N GLU A 30 16.28 -0.91 10.77
CA GLU A 30 16.01 0.52 10.64
C GLU A 30 14.57 0.71 10.19
N ALA A 31 13.83 1.55 10.92
CA ALA A 31 12.45 1.86 10.57
C ALA A 31 12.42 2.19 9.07
N PRO A 32 11.53 1.53 8.29
CA PRO A 32 11.55 1.68 6.85
C PRO A 32 11.31 3.14 6.51
N THR A 33 12.19 3.71 5.67
CA THR A 33 12.11 5.10 5.23
C THR A 33 10.89 5.31 4.33
N ALA A 34 10.42 6.56 4.21
CA ALA A 34 9.39 6.93 3.24
C ALA A 34 9.71 6.41 1.83
N GLN A 35 10.99 6.41 1.44
CA GLN A 35 11.45 5.87 0.17
C GLN A 35 11.23 4.36 0.07
N LYS A 36 11.64 3.58 1.07
CA LYS A 36 11.43 2.11 1.07
C LYS A 36 9.94 1.77 0.98
N ILE A 37 9.09 2.52 1.68
CA ILE A 37 7.63 2.32 1.64
C ILE A 37 7.08 2.69 0.24
N SER A 38 7.55 3.80 -0.33
CA SER A 38 7.19 4.23 -1.68
C SER A 38 7.58 3.20 -2.74
N ASP A 39 8.75 2.59 -2.63
CA ASP A 39 9.23 1.55 -3.55
C ASP A 39 8.39 0.27 -3.48
N VAL A 40 7.97 -0.13 -2.27
CA VAL A 40 7.05 -1.26 -2.08
C VAL A 40 5.68 -0.93 -2.71
N LEU A 41 5.19 0.29 -2.49
CA LEU A 41 3.92 0.74 -3.04
C LEU A 41 3.96 0.76 -4.58
N LEU A 42 5.04 1.25 -5.19
CA LEU A 42 5.23 1.21 -6.65
C LEU A 42 5.17 -0.21 -7.21
N LYS A 43 5.83 -1.18 -6.57
CA LYS A 43 5.77 -2.59 -7.01
C LYS A 43 4.36 -3.17 -6.90
N GLN A 44 3.63 -2.83 -5.84
CA GLN A 44 2.23 -3.25 -5.69
C GLN A 44 1.32 -2.61 -6.75
N LEU A 45 1.58 -1.36 -7.13
CA LEU A 45 0.87 -0.69 -8.23
C LEU A 45 1.09 -1.39 -9.57
N GLU A 46 2.31 -1.85 -9.86
CA GLU A 46 2.61 -2.60 -11.10
C GLU A 46 1.83 -3.94 -11.17
N VAL A 47 1.72 -4.63 -10.02
CA VAL A 47 0.93 -5.87 -9.92
C VAL A 47 -0.56 -5.57 -10.10
N ALA A 48 -1.09 -4.56 -9.39
CA ALA A 48 -2.48 -4.16 -9.51
C ALA A 48 -2.84 -3.71 -10.94
N GLU A 49 -1.94 -2.99 -11.62
CA GLU A 49 -2.12 -2.57 -13.01
C GLU A 49 -2.12 -3.79 -13.97
N THR A 50 -1.27 -4.78 -13.71
CA THR A 50 -1.23 -6.03 -14.49
C THR A 50 -2.53 -6.83 -14.32
N HIS A 51 -3.04 -6.92 -13.09
CA HIS A 51 -4.33 -7.55 -12.79
C HIS A 51 -5.50 -6.75 -13.39
N CYS A 52 -5.42 -5.42 -13.40
CA CYS A 52 -6.37 -4.53 -14.04
C CYS A 52 -6.46 -4.79 -15.55
N LYS A 53 -5.32 -4.83 -16.24
CA LYS A 53 -5.26 -5.11 -17.69
C LYS A 53 -5.75 -6.51 -18.06
N SER A 54 -5.61 -7.48 -17.16
CA SER A 54 -6.08 -8.86 -17.37
C SER A 54 -7.51 -9.11 -16.88
N GLY A 55 -8.17 -8.11 -16.30
CA GLY A 55 -9.52 -8.23 -15.74
C GLY A 55 -9.61 -9.04 -14.44
N ASN A 56 -8.47 -9.39 -13.83
CA ASN A 56 -8.37 -10.22 -12.63
C ASN A 56 -8.15 -9.39 -11.37
N VAL A 57 -8.81 -8.25 -11.25
CA VAL A 57 -8.65 -7.38 -10.08
C VAL A 57 -9.33 -8.00 -8.87
N GLY A 58 -8.53 -8.30 -7.85
CA GLY A 58 -9.01 -8.88 -6.60
C GLY A 58 -9.06 -7.86 -5.46
N VAL A 59 -9.84 -8.17 -4.43
CA VAL A 59 -9.81 -7.46 -3.13
C VAL A 59 -8.42 -7.56 -2.48
N GLY A 60 -7.63 -8.59 -2.83
CA GLY A 60 -6.24 -8.75 -2.40
C GLY A 60 -5.32 -7.63 -2.90
N ASP A 61 -5.49 -7.18 -4.14
CA ASP A 61 -4.70 -6.08 -4.71
C ASP A 61 -4.98 -4.78 -3.96
N LEU A 62 -6.25 -4.50 -3.72
CA LEU A 62 -6.70 -3.34 -2.95
C LEU A 62 -6.19 -3.38 -1.50
N SER A 63 -6.22 -4.54 -0.85
CA SER A 63 -5.75 -4.68 0.54
C SER A 63 -4.24 -4.44 0.67
N ALA A 64 -3.45 -4.89 -0.31
CA ALA A 64 -2.01 -4.65 -0.33
C ALA A 64 -1.69 -3.15 -0.50
N LEU A 65 -2.39 -2.47 -1.41
CA LEU A 65 -2.28 -1.03 -1.59
C LEU A 65 -2.71 -0.26 -0.34
N ASP A 66 -3.81 -0.66 0.31
CA ASP A 66 -4.33 -0.02 1.52
C ASP A 66 -3.29 0.06 2.63
N MET A 67 -2.69 -1.09 2.93
CA MET A 67 -1.69 -1.22 3.99
C MET A 67 -0.48 -0.31 3.73
N SER A 68 0.00 -0.27 2.49
CA SER A 68 1.14 0.58 2.11
C SER A 68 0.80 2.07 2.14
N VAL A 69 -0.41 2.46 1.74
CA VAL A 69 -0.91 3.85 1.82
C VAL A 69 -0.99 4.30 3.29
N VAL A 70 -1.57 3.47 4.16
CA VAL A 70 -1.66 3.75 5.61
C VAL A 70 -0.26 3.85 6.22
N TRP A 71 0.66 2.97 5.82
CA TRP A 71 2.02 2.97 6.34
C TRP A 71 2.79 4.21 5.92
N LEU A 72 2.69 4.59 4.64
CA LEU A 72 3.32 5.80 4.11
C LEU A 72 2.78 7.05 4.81
N ARG A 73 1.46 7.15 4.98
CA ARG A 73 0.83 8.26 5.71
C ARG A 73 1.34 8.34 7.14
N GLY A 74 1.34 7.22 7.86
CA GLY A 74 1.82 7.15 9.24
C GLY A 74 3.29 7.55 9.35
N HIS A 75 4.12 7.14 8.40
CA HIS A 75 5.52 7.51 8.34
C HIS A 75 5.71 9.01 8.09
N LEU A 76 5.03 9.57 7.09
CA LEU A 76 5.11 11.00 6.76
C LEU A 76 4.66 11.91 7.92
N ILE A 77 3.61 11.52 8.64
CA ILE A 77 3.15 12.22 9.85
C ILE A 77 4.18 12.12 10.97
N LYS A 78 4.68 10.91 11.24
CA LYS A 78 5.60 10.64 12.34
C LYS A 78 6.92 11.40 12.18
N GLU A 79 7.48 11.40 10.98
CA GLU A 79 8.75 12.08 10.68
C GLU A 79 8.55 13.58 10.41
N GLY A 80 7.31 14.08 10.34
CA GLY A 80 7.01 15.48 10.04
C GLY A 80 7.44 15.90 8.63
N THR A 81 7.51 14.95 7.70
CA THR A 81 8.00 15.16 6.33
C THR A 81 6.90 15.27 5.29
N GLY A 82 5.67 14.87 5.62
CA GLY A 82 4.51 15.01 4.74
C GLY A 82 3.89 16.41 4.78
N THR A 83 3.53 16.95 3.62
CA THR A 83 2.69 18.15 3.55
C THR A 83 1.23 17.82 3.88
N GLU A 84 0.44 18.83 4.27
CA GLU A 84 -0.99 18.64 4.56
C GLU A 84 -1.73 18.06 3.34
N GLU A 85 -1.37 18.48 2.12
CA GLU A 85 -1.93 17.98 0.88
C GLU A 85 -1.61 16.51 0.64
N GLN A 86 -0.38 16.08 0.96
CA GLN A 86 0.03 14.68 0.82
C GLN A 86 -0.73 13.79 1.80
N ILE A 87 -0.86 14.23 3.06
CA ILE A 87 -1.59 13.48 4.08
C ILE A 87 -3.08 13.39 3.72
N ALA A 88 -3.69 14.50 3.29
CA ALA A 88 -5.09 14.52 2.86
C ALA A 88 -5.34 13.64 1.63
N ALA A 89 -4.42 13.63 0.67
CA ALA A 89 -4.52 12.76 -0.50
C ALA A 89 -4.41 11.28 -0.13
N LEU A 90 -3.48 10.89 0.76
CA LEU A 90 -3.35 9.51 1.22
C LEU A 90 -4.59 9.06 2.02
N ASP A 91 -5.21 9.94 2.80
CA ASP A 91 -6.46 9.65 3.49
C ASP A 91 -7.65 9.48 2.53
N ASP A 92 -7.74 10.30 1.48
CA ASP A 92 -8.75 10.12 0.43
C ASP A 92 -8.58 8.78 -0.29
N ILE A 93 -7.35 8.45 -0.69
CA ILE A 93 -7.00 7.17 -1.31
C ILE A 93 -7.39 6.00 -0.41
N HIS A 94 -6.99 6.02 0.87
CA HIS A 94 -7.35 4.99 1.85
C HIS A 94 -8.87 4.79 1.92
N ARG A 95 -9.63 5.88 2.04
CA ARG A 95 -11.10 5.82 2.08
C ARG A 95 -11.69 5.19 0.83
N ARG A 96 -11.17 5.51 -0.36
CA ARG A 96 -11.63 4.93 -1.63
C ARG A 96 -11.30 3.45 -1.72
N ILE A 97 -10.09 3.05 -1.33
CA ILE A 97 -9.68 1.64 -1.28
C ILE A 97 -10.61 0.84 -0.34
N VAL A 98 -10.88 1.36 0.87
CA VAL A 98 -11.79 0.72 1.83
C VAL A 98 -13.20 0.58 1.27
N ALA A 99 -13.71 1.61 0.60
CA ALA A 99 -15.04 1.57 -0.01
C ALA A 99 -15.13 0.48 -1.09
N LEU A 100 -14.13 0.39 -1.97
CA LEU A 100 -14.09 -0.63 -3.01
C LEU A 100 -13.86 -2.04 -2.45
N GLY A 101 -12.97 -2.20 -1.48
CA GLY A 101 -12.57 -3.49 -0.91
C GLY A 101 -13.64 -4.13 0.00
N ARG A 102 -14.45 -3.32 0.68
CA ARG A 102 -15.55 -3.83 1.52
C ARG A 102 -16.85 -4.08 0.74
N GLY A 103 -16.91 -3.74 -0.56
CA GLY A 103 -18.18 -3.69 -1.30
C GLY A 103 -19.21 -2.78 -0.62
N SER A 104 -18.73 -1.86 0.22
CA SER A 104 -19.60 -0.97 0.98
C SER A 104 -20.04 0.09 0.01
N GLY A 105 -21.34 0.23 -0.23
CA GLY A 105 -21.97 1.25 -1.08
C GLY A 105 -21.76 2.69 -0.60
N ALA A 106 -20.61 2.98 0.01
CA ALA A 106 -20.14 4.28 0.47
C ALA A 106 -19.80 5.22 -0.69
N ILE A 107 -19.57 4.69 -1.90
CA ILE A 107 -19.48 5.50 -3.11
C ILE A 107 -20.69 5.17 -4.00
N PRO A 108 -21.64 6.11 -4.18
CA PRO A 108 -22.80 5.90 -5.03
C PRO A 108 -22.38 5.55 -6.47
N GLY A 109 -22.78 4.37 -6.94
CA GLY A 109 -22.59 3.93 -8.33
C GLY A 109 -21.27 3.20 -8.63
N GLU A 110 -20.36 3.04 -7.67
CA GLU A 110 -19.04 2.44 -7.94
C GLU A 110 -18.90 0.95 -7.59
N ASN A 111 -19.69 0.38 -6.66
CA ASN A 111 -19.71 -1.07 -6.42
C ASN A 111 -20.98 -1.56 -5.69
N GLU A 112 -21.52 -2.70 -6.13
CA GLU A 112 -22.52 -3.48 -5.40
C GLU A 112 -21.83 -4.45 -4.43
N ALA A 113 -22.40 -4.66 -3.24
CA ALA A 113 -21.83 -5.55 -2.23
C ALA A 113 -21.61 -6.97 -2.79
N GLY A 114 -20.38 -7.49 -2.65
CA GLY A 114 -19.99 -8.81 -3.15
C GLY A 114 -19.56 -8.85 -4.61
N ARG A 115 -19.60 -7.73 -5.34
CA ARG A 115 -19.05 -7.63 -6.69
C ARG A 115 -17.55 -7.28 -6.64
N PRO A 116 -16.70 -7.91 -7.46
CA PRO A 116 -15.31 -7.50 -7.56
C PRO A 116 -15.21 -6.05 -8.04
N PRO A 117 -14.20 -5.29 -7.57
CA PRO A 117 -14.00 -3.91 -7.98
C PRO A 117 -13.77 -3.81 -9.49
N SER A 118 -14.31 -2.75 -10.10
CA SER A 118 -14.10 -2.53 -11.53
C SER A 118 -12.64 -2.17 -11.83
N PRO A 119 -12.09 -2.59 -12.99
CA PRO A 119 -10.76 -2.18 -13.44
C PRO A 119 -10.57 -0.65 -13.43
N ALA A 120 -11.56 0.10 -13.91
CA ALA A 120 -11.51 1.57 -13.96
C ALA A 120 -11.39 2.21 -12.57
N SER A 121 -12.08 1.66 -11.57
CA SER A 121 -11.99 2.15 -10.18
C SER A 121 -10.60 1.95 -9.59
N VAL A 122 -9.97 0.80 -9.90
CA VAL A 122 -8.61 0.50 -9.43
C VAL A 122 -7.56 1.32 -10.18
N GLU A 123 -7.72 1.51 -11.48
CA GLU A 123 -6.86 2.39 -12.27
C GLU A 123 -6.90 3.84 -11.75
N GLY A 124 -8.09 4.34 -11.37
CA GLY A 124 -8.24 5.64 -10.73
C GLY A 124 -7.46 5.78 -9.42
N ILE A 125 -7.45 4.73 -8.59
CA ILE A 125 -6.67 4.69 -7.35
C ILE A 125 -5.17 4.62 -7.65
N VAL A 126 -4.77 3.79 -8.60
CA VAL A 126 -3.36 3.64 -9.02
C VAL A 126 -2.79 4.99 -9.47
N ASN A 127 -3.53 5.72 -10.28
CA ASN A 127 -3.11 7.03 -10.78
C ASN A 127 -3.00 8.08 -9.66
N GLN A 128 -3.93 8.09 -8.71
CA GLN A 128 -3.84 8.97 -7.54
C GLN A 128 -2.63 8.67 -6.66
N ILE A 129 -2.35 7.38 -6.40
CA ILE A 129 -1.18 7.00 -5.62
C ILE A 129 0.11 7.45 -6.32
N ARG A 130 0.23 7.25 -7.65
CA ARG A 130 1.40 7.72 -8.40
C ARG A 130 1.59 9.22 -8.28
N ALA A 131 0.51 9.99 -8.44
CA ALA A 131 0.57 11.45 -8.30
C ALA A 131 1.09 11.87 -6.92
N VAL A 132 0.65 11.22 -5.84
CA VAL A 132 1.18 11.50 -4.49
C VAL A 132 2.67 11.13 -4.41
N LEU A 133 3.05 9.94 -4.86
CA LEU A 133 4.43 9.46 -4.80
C LEU A 133 5.42 10.35 -5.57
N GLU A 134 4.99 10.98 -6.67
CA GLU A 134 5.80 11.95 -7.43
C GLU A 134 6.12 13.22 -6.65
N THR A 135 5.30 13.57 -5.66
CA THR A 135 5.51 14.75 -4.80
C THR A 135 6.37 14.46 -3.58
N ILE A 136 6.62 13.18 -3.25
CA ILE A 136 7.43 12.82 -2.10
C ILE A 136 8.91 13.01 -2.46
N PRO A 137 9.68 13.81 -1.70
CA PRO A 137 11.09 14.02 -1.97
C PRO A 137 11.82 12.69 -1.93
N ARG A 138 12.40 12.28 -3.07
CA ARG A 138 13.31 11.14 -3.07
C ARG A 138 14.57 11.57 -2.35
N SER A 139 14.88 10.90 -1.24
CA SER A 139 16.19 11.04 -0.63
C SER A 139 17.21 10.60 -1.66
N GLU A 140 18.07 11.51 -2.15
CA GLU A 140 19.25 11.08 -2.89
C GLU A 140 20.00 10.08 -1.99
N PRO A 141 20.48 8.95 -2.52
CA PRO A 141 21.36 8.10 -1.73
C PRO A 141 22.56 8.95 -1.33
N ALA A 142 22.74 9.14 -0.01
CA ALA A 142 23.92 9.79 0.52
C ALA A 142 25.15 9.04 -0.03
N LYS A 143 25.99 9.75 -0.78
CA LYS A 143 27.24 9.22 -1.35
C LYS A 143 28.24 8.88 -0.27
#